data_AF-A0A3M1N067-F1
#
_entry.id   AF-A0A3M1N067-F1
#
_cell.length_a   1.000
_cell.length_b   1.000
_cell.length_c   1.000
_cell.angle_alpha   90.00
_cell.angle_beta   90.00
_cell.angle_gamma   90.00
#
_symmetry.space_group_name_H-M   'P 1'
#
loop_
_entity.id
_entity.type
_entity.pdbx_description
1 polymer ?
#
loop_
_entity_poly.entity_id
_entity_poly.type
_entity_poly.pdbx_seq_one_letter_code
_entity_poly.pdbx_strand_id
1 'polypeptide(L)' 'MFCYQCETAAKGVGCDKVGVCGKQPTTSDLQDLLVYALKGIGFWADKAREKGASDNAIDRFVIEALFTT' A
#
# COMPACT_ATOMS: atom_id res chain seq x y z
N MET A 1 -1.83 13.21 -4.16
CA MET A 1 -2.56 12.39 -3.19
C MET A 1 -4.03 12.28 -3.51
N PHE A 2 -4.60 11.11 -3.25
CA PHE A 2 -6.03 10.92 -3.02
C PHE A 2 -6.16 9.78 -1.99
N CYS A 3 -6.47 10.11 -0.74
CA CYS A 3 -6.53 9.12 0.34
C CYS A 3 -7.87 9.17 1.08
N TYR A 4 -8.53 8.03 1.15
CA TYR A 4 -9.89 7.86 1.69
C TYR A 4 -10.04 6.66 2.64
N GLN A 5 -8.93 6.13 3.17
CA GLN A 5 -8.94 4.85 3.88
C GLN A 5 -9.49 4.92 5.31
N CYS A 6 -9.46 6.11 5.93
CA CYS A 6 -9.93 6.31 7.30
C CYS A 6 -11.25 7.09 7.32
N GLU A 7 -12.00 6.92 8.41
CA GLU A 7 -13.32 7.53 8.61
C GLU A 7 -13.28 9.07 8.59
N THR A 8 -12.17 9.67 9.01
CA THR A 8 -11.99 11.13 9.08
C THR A 8 -11.54 11.78 7.77
N ALA A 9 -11.62 11.08 6.63
CA ALA A 9 -11.27 11.64 5.32
C ALA A 9 -12.04 12.94 5.03
N ALA A 10 -11.39 13.89 4.36
CA ALA A 10 -11.95 15.23 4.15
C ALA A 10 -13.35 15.16 3.49
N LYS A 11 -14.32 15.86 4.11
CA LYS A 11 -15.73 15.92 3.69
C LYS A 11 -16.44 14.56 3.60
N GLY A 12 -15.89 13.50 4.20
CA GLY A 12 -16.40 12.14 4.03
C GLY A 12 -16.21 11.56 2.62
N VAL A 13 -15.28 12.12 1.82
CA VAL A 13 -15.04 11.70 0.42
C VAL A 13 -13.59 11.25 0.22
N GLY A 14 -12.62 12.10 0.58
CA GLY A 14 -11.21 11.83 0.32
C GLY A 14 -10.34 13.06 0.52
N CYS A 15 -9.13 12.86 1.05
CA CYS A 15 -8.13 13.91 1.19
C CYS A 15 -7.40 14.13 -0.14
N ASP A 16 -7.51 15.35 -0.70
CA ASP A 16 -6.97 15.73 -2.01
C ASP A 16 -5.82 16.77 -1.96
N LYS A 17 -5.61 17.43 -0.81
CA LYS A 17 -4.54 18.42 -0.60
C LYS A 17 -3.60 18.10 0.56
N VAL A 18 -4.13 17.66 1.68
CA VAL A 18 -3.39 17.17 2.87
C VAL A 18 -4.32 16.25 3.64
N GLY A 19 -3.78 15.21 4.27
CA GLY A 19 -4.56 14.31 5.11
C GLY A 19 -5.09 15.02 6.36
N VAL A 20 -6.34 14.75 6.74
CA VAL A 20 -6.87 15.20 8.05
C VAL A 20 -6.02 14.64 9.21
N CYS A 21 -5.44 13.45 9.03
CA CYS A 21 -4.47 12.85 9.95
C CYS A 21 -3.06 13.48 9.89
N GLY A 22 -2.84 14.53 9.10
CA GLY A 22 -1.53 15.18 8.92
C GLY A 22 -0.64 14.59 7.81
N LYS A 23 -1.10 13.53 7.13
CA LYS A 23 -0.34 12.90 6.02
C LYS A 23 -0.08 13.90 4.90
N GLN A 24 1.20 14.13 4.59
CA GLN A 24 1.63 15.01 3.51
C GLN A 24 1.37 14.35 2.13
N PRO A 25 1.13 15.15 1.07
CA PRO A 25 0.90 14.61 -0.27
C PRO A 25 2.02 13.68 -0.75
N THR A 26 3.27 14.06 -0.53
CA THR A 26 4.44 13.26 -0.89
C THR A 26 4.47 11.92 -0.15
N THR A 27 4.14 11.90 1.14
CA THR A 27 4.01 10.65 1.91
C THR A 27 2.88 9.79 1.37
N SER A 28 1.72 10.38 1.05
CA SER A 28 0.60 9.64 0.45
C SER A 28 0.99 9.01 -0.88
N ASP A 29 1.62 9.78 -1.76
CA ASP A 29 1.99 9.32 -3.10
C ASP A 29 3.09 8.23 -3.04
N LEU A 30 3.99 8.28 -2.04
CA LEU A 30 4.96 7.21 -1.78
C LEU A 30 4.30 5.94 -1.24
N GLN A 31 3.29 6.05 -0.37
CA GLN A 31 2.50 4.90 0.07
C GLN A 31 1.71 4.28 -1.10
N ASP A 32 1.16 5.11 -1.99
CA ASP A 32 0.51 4.64 -3.23
C ASP A 32 1.51 3.89 -4.14
N LEU A 33 2.72 4.42 -4.32
CA LEU A 33 3.79 3.77 -5.08
C LEU A 33 4.24 2.45 -4.43
N LEU A 34 4.33 2.40 -3.10
CA LEU A 34 4.64 1.18 -2.37
C LEU A 34 3.58 0.11 -2.63
N VAL A 35 2.29 0.44 -2.47
CA VAL A 35 1.19 -0.49 -2.76
C VAL A 35 1.19 -0.92 -4.24
N TYR A 36 1.53 -0.03 -5.17
CA TYR A 36 1.70 -0.38 -6.58
C TYR A 36 2.80 -1.43 -6.79
N ALA A 37 3.97 -1.25 -6.17
CA ALA A 37 5.06 -2.22 -6.23
C ALA A 37 4.67 -3.56 -5.59
N LEU A 38 3.96 -3.54 -4.46
CA LEU A 38 3.48 -4.74 -3.78
C LEU A 38 2.53 -5.57 -4.66
N LYS A 39 1.71 -4.94 -5.49
CA LYS A 39 0.89 -5.67 -6.49
C LYS A 39 1.76 -6.46 -7.47
N GLY A 40 2.88 -5.88 -7.91
CA GLY A 40 3.85 -6.55 -8.77
C GLY A 40 4.54 -7.72 -8.06
N ILE A 41 4.92 -7.56 -6.79
CA ILE A 41 5.46 -8.65 -5.97
C ILE A 41 4.42 -9.76 -5.82
N GLY A 42 3.16 -9.41 -5.51
CA GLY A 42 2.06 -10.35 -5.39
C GLY A 42 1.83 -11.17 -6.66
N PHE A 43 1.86 -10.54 -7.83
CA PHE A 43 1.75 -11.22 -9.12
C PHE A 43 2.85 -12.29 -9.31
N TRP A 44 4.12 -11.94 -9.06
CA TRP A 44 5.21 -12.89 -9.22
C TRP A 44 5.21 -13.98 -8.14
N ALA A 45 4.85 -13.64 -6.91
CA ALA A 45 4.75 -14.60 -5.82
C ALA A 45 3.62 -15.61 -6.06
N ASP A 46 2.50 -15.19 -6.67
CA ASP A 46 1.42 -16.09 -7.11
C ASP A 46 1.92 -17.08 -8.18
N LYS A 47 2.61 -16.58 -9.22
CA LYS A 47 3.23 -17.43 -10.26
C LYS A 47 4.32 -18.36 -9.75
N ALA A 48 5.05 -17.97 -8.72
CA ALA A 48 6.01 -18.84 -8.06
C ALA A 48 5.31 -19.98 -7.29
N ARG A 49 4.21 -19.68 -6.59
CA ARG A 49 3.43 -20.68 -5.84
C ARG A 49 2.78 -21.73 -6.74
N GLU A 50 2.31 -21.34 -7.93
CA GLU A 50 1.83 -22.28 -8.97
C GLU A 50 2.90 -23.34 -9.33
N LYS A 51 4.19 -23.03 -9.13
CA LYS A 51 5.33 -23.92 -9.38
C LYS A 51 5.93 -24.54 -8.12
N GLY A 52 5.26 -24.41 -6.97
CA GLY A 52 5.71 -24.95 -5.70
C GLY A 52 6.83 -24.16 -5.01
N ALA A 53 7.08 -22.91 -5.42
CA ALA A 53 8.08 -22.03 -4.80
C ALA A 53 7.43 -20.96 -3.92
N SER A 54 8.05 -20.69 -2.76
CA SER A 54 7.68 -19.59 -1.85
C SER A 54 8.93 -19.08 -1.12
N ASP A 55 8.86 -17.83 -0.65
CA ASP A 55 9.93 -17.19 0.12
C ASP A 55 9.31 -16.43 1.30
N ASN A 56 9.66 -16.85 2.52
CA ASN A 56 9.11 -16.26 3.74
C ASN A 56 9.55 -14.80 3.95
N ALA A 57 10.73 -14.41 3.47
CA ALA A 57 11.19 -13.03 3.56
C ALA A 57 10.35 -12.11 2.68
N ILE A 58 9.96 -12.58 1.49
CA ILE A 58 9.03 -11.86 0.60
C ILE A 58 7.66 -11.73 1.27
N ASP A 59 7.14 -12.82 1.83
CA ASP A 59 5.83 -12.83 2.49
C ASP A 59 5.80 -11.87 3.68
N ARG A 60 6.87 -11.86 4.49
CA ARG A 60 7.03 -10.94 5.62
C ARG A 60 7.11 -9.50 5.16
N PHE A 61 7.91 -9.22 4.13
CA PHE A 61 8.07 -7.86 3.59
C PHE A 61 6.74 -7.29 3.10
N VAL A 62 5.91 -8.09 2.41
CA VAL A 62 4.59 -7.64 1.94
C VAL A 62 3.69 -7.24 3.12
N ILE A 63 3.68 -8.02 4.19
CA ILE A 63 2.88 -7.71 5.40
C ILE A 63 3.37 -6.42 6.06
N GLU A 64 4.69 -6.27 6.23
CA GLU A 64 5.27 -5.07 6.84
C GLU A 64 4.97 -3.83 5.99
N ALA A 65 5.16 -3.92 4.68
CA ALA A 65 4.90 -2.83 3.76
C ALA A 65 3.42 -2.40 3.78
N LEU A 66 2.47 -3.34 3.75
CA LEU A 66 1.04 -3.03 3.88
C LEU A 66 0.70 -2.39 5.23
N PHE A 67 1.37 -2.77 6.31
CA PHE A 67 1.12 -2.18 7.63
C PHE A 67 1.64 -0.74 7.74
N THR A 68 2.62 -0.34 6.91
CA THR A 68 3.16 1.04 6.91
C THR A 68 2.31 2.08 6.16
N THR A 69 1.22 1.67 5.50
CA THR A 69 0.35 2.53 4.66
C THR A 69 -0.99 2.82 5.30
#